data_AF-A0A7T2S9M5-F1
#
_entry.id   AF-A0A7T2S9M5-F1
#
_cell.length_a   1.000
_cell.length_b   1.000
_cell.length_c   1.000
_cell.angle_alpha   90.00
_cell.angle_beta   90.00
_cell.angle_gamma   90.00
#
_symmetry.space_group_name_H-M   'P 1'
#
loop_
_entity.id
_entity.type
_entity.pdbx_description
1 polymer ?
#
loop_
_entity_poly.entity_id
_entity_poly.type
_entity_poly.pdbx_seq_one_letter_code
_entity_poly.pdbx_strand_id
1 'polypeptide(L)'
;MTKDRPMTSITLRIPVDVVESMKSIAPQRGFSGYQTLLKSYLSEGLRRDEQQFAEDAHARLIEALKRHGVPSEVIEQAEREVAAP
;
A
#
# COMPACT_ATOMS: atom_id res chain seq x y z
N MET A 1 12.29 1.50 -10.93
CA MET A 1 11.56 2.72 -10.51
C MET A 1 11.35 3.60 -11.72
N THR A 2 10.10 3.83 -12.13
CA THR A 2 9.75 4.70 -13.27
C THR A 2 10.16 6.14 -12.95
N LYS A 3 11.04 6.71 -13.77
CA LYS A 3 11.74 7.98 -13.49
C LYS A 3 10.81 9.21 -13.58
N ASP A 4 9.71 9.11 -14.34
CA ASP A 4 8.76 10.19 -14.55
C ASP A 4 7.33 9.71 -14.25
N ARG A 5 6.94 9.76 -12.96
CA ARG A 5 5.54 9.53 -12.57
C ARG A 5 4.80 10.87 -12.59
N PRO A 6 3.63 10.96 -13.26
CA PRO A 6 2.81 12.16 -13.21
C PRO A 6 2.45 12.48 -11.75
N MET A 7 2.64 13.73 -11.35
CA MET A 7 2.33 14.21 -10.00
C MET A 7 1.10 15.10 -10.04
N THR A 8 0.25 15.00 -9.02
CA THR A 8 -0.90 15.88 -8.81
C THR A 8 -0.72 16.66 -7.52
N SER A 9 -0.96 17.96 -7.56
CA SER A 9 -0.98 18.79 -6.35
C SER A 9 -2.33 18.66 -5.66
N ILE A 10 -2.32 18.37 -4.37
CA ILE A 10 -3.52 18.30 -3.53
C ILE A 10 -3.45 19.36 -2.43
N THR A 11 -4.60 19.93 -2.07
CA THR A 11 -4.73 20.86 -0.94
C THR A 11 -5.52 20.18 0.17
N LEU A 12 -4.95 20.13 1.38
CA LEU A 12 -5.55 19.52 2.56
C LEU A 12 -5.63 20.54 3.70
N ARG A 13 -6.71 20.53 4.45
CA ARG A 13 -6.81 21.26 5.72
C ARG A 13 -6.47 20.29 6.86
N ILE A 14 -5.49 20.65 7.67
CA ILE A 14 -5.00 19.86 8.79
C ILE A 14 -5.06 20.75 10.04
N PRO A 15 -5.51 20.24 11.20
CA PRO A 15 -5.47 20.98 12.46
C PRO A 15 -4.06 21.47 12.80
N VAL A 16 -3.96 22.65 13.41
CA VAL A 16 -2.67 23.30 13.70
C VAL A 16 -1.84 22.46 14.68
N ASP A 17 -2.47 21.93 15.71
CA ASP A 17 -1.85 21.05 16.72
C ASP A 17 -1.24 19.77 16.11
N VAL A 18 -1.89 19.22 15.09
CA VAL A 18 -1.37 18.07 14.34
C VAL A 18 -0.11 18.47 13.56
N VAL A 19 -0.13 19.62 12.88
CA VAL A 19 1.06 20.12 12.15
C VAL A 19 2.24 20.38 13.10
N GLU A 20 1.99 20.99 14.26
CA GLU A 20 3.02 21.23 15.27
C GLU A 20 3.57 19.91 15.83
N SER A 21 2.71 18.93 16.10
CA SER A 21 3.14 17.59 16.51
C SER A 21 4.04 16.94 15.45
N MET A 22 3.68 17.05 14.17
CA MET A 22 4.49 16.52 13.08
C MET A 22 5.83 17.22 12.93
N LYS A 23 5.91 18.54 13.17
CA LYS A 23 7.19 19.27 13.19
C LYS A 23 8.11 18.77 14.29
N SER A 24 7.58 18.43 15.47
CA SER A 24 8.35 17.85 16.57
C SER A 24 8.81 16.42 16.30
N ILE A 25 7.96 15.61 15.65
CA ILE A 25 8.25 14.19 15.36
C ILE A 25 9.21 14.01 14.17
N ALA A 26 9.12 14.86 13.15
CA ALA A 26 9.94 14.75 11.93
C ALA A 26 11.44 14.58 12.21
N PRO A 27 12.12 15.44 13.02
CA PRO A 27 13.54 15.29 13.29
C PRO A 27 13.86 14.01 14.08
N GLN A 28 12.98 13.59 15.00
CA GLN A 28 13.15 12.35 15.78
C GLN A 28 13.08 11.10 14.89
N ARG A 29 12.35 11.18 13.77
CA ARG A 29 12.23 10.14 12.75
C ARG A 29 13.27 10.28 11.63
N GLY A 30 14.21 11.24 11.73
CA GLY A 30 15.25 11.47 10.72
C GLY A 30 14.79 12.21 9.47
N PHE A 31 13.61 12.83 9.48
CA PHE A 31 13.11 13.63 8.37
C PHE A 31 13.49 15.10 8.52
N SER A 32 13.84 15.74 7.40
CA SER A 32 14.18 17.17 7.34
C SER A 32 13.00 18.11 7.61
N GLY A 33 11.75 17.62 7.56
CA GLY A 33 10.57 18.42 7.83
C GLY A 33 9.27 17.62 7.83
N TYR A 34 8.21 18.24 8.33
CA TYR A 34 6.91 17.59 8.52
C TYR A 34 6.25 17.18 7.20
N GLN A 35 6.49 17.90 6.10
CA GLN A 35 5.93 17.55 4.78
C GLN A 35 6.49 16.21 4.26
N THR A 36 7.77 15.93 4.51
CA THR A 36 8.39 14.65 4.14
C THR A 36 7.85 13.52 5.01
N LEU A 37 7.68 13.77 6.31
CA LEU A 37 7.04 12.83 7.23
C LEU A 37 5.59 12.50 6.79
N LEU A 38 4.80 13.52 6.41
CA LEU A 38 3.43 13.34 5.92
C LEU A 38 3.38 12.43 4.70
N LYS A 39 4.25 12.68 3.70
CA LYS A 39 4.34 11.85 2.50
C LYS A 39 4.72 10.40 2.82
N SER A 40 5.61 10.21 3.79
CA SER A 40 6.01 8.88 4.25
C SER A 40 4.84 8.13 4.88
N TYR A 41 4.11 8.76 5.81
CA TYR A 41 2.95 8.14 6.46
C TYR A 41 1.84 7.81 5.46
N LEU A 42 1.56 8.72 4.52
CA LEU A 42 0.59 8.46 3.47
C LEU A 42 1.01 7.26 2.61
N SER A 43 2.29 7.20 2.21
CA SER A 43 2.80 6.12 1.38
C SER A 43 2.81 4.78 2.10
N GLU A 44 3.18 4.76 3.37
CA GLU A 44 3.22 3.55 4.19
C GLU A 44 1.81 3.02 4.47
N GLY A 45 0.88 3.90 4.89
CA GLY A 45 -0.51 3.56 5.11
C GLY A 45 -1.16 3.00 3.85
N LEU A 46 -0.98 3.68 2.71
CA LEU A 46 -1.55 3.23 1.44
C LEU A 46 -0.96 1.88 0.99
N ARG A 47 0.35 1.68 1.09
CA ARG A 47 0.97 0.39 0.73
C ARG A 47 0.47 -0.76 1.59
N ARG A 48 0.25 -0.51 2.89
CA ARG A 48 -0.31 -1.51 3.80
C ARG A 48 -1.72 -1.91 3.37
N ASP A 49 -2.56 -0.92 3.07
CA ASP A 49 -3.93 -1.16 2.62
C ASP A 49 -3.94 -1.86 1.26
N GLU A 50 -3.12 -1.42 0.31
CA GLU A 50 -2.97 -2.05 -1.02
C GLU A 50 -2.58 -3.52 -0.89
N GLN A 51 -1.64 -3.86 0.00
CA GLN A 51 -1.24 -5.25 0.26
C GLN A 51 -2.40 -6.04 0.86
N GLN A 52 -3.05 -5.52 1.90
CA GLN A 52 -4.15 -6.19 2.56
C GLN A 52 -5.32 -6.47 1.59
N PHE A 53 -5.72 -5.48 0.80
CA PHE A 53 -6.82 -5.64 -0.15
C PHE A 53 -6.45 -6.50 -1.36
N ALA A 54 -5.18 -6.52 -1.77
CA ALA A 54 -4.71 -7.45 -2.80
C ALA A 54 -4.76 -8.90 -2.32
N GLU A 55 -4.31 -9.16 -1.09
CA GLU A 55 -4.39 -10.49 -0.45
C GLU A 55 -5.85 -10.94 -0.29
N ASP A 56 -6.73 -10.04 0.17
CA ASP A 56 -8.17 -10.30 0.27
C ASP A 56 -8.81 -10.62 -1.09
N ALA A 57 -8.46 -9.87 -2.14
CA ALA A 57 -8.99 -10.09 -3.49
C ALA A 57 -8.50 -11.42 -4.07
N HIS A 58 -7.22 -11.75 -3.85
CA HIS A 58 -6.62 -13.01 -4.27
C HIS A 58 -7.30 -14.21 -3.58
N ALA A 59 -7.48 -14.15 -2.26
CA ALA A 59 -8.18 -15.19 -1.49
C ALA A 59 -9.63 -15.38 -1.97
N ARG A 60 -10.36 -14.27 -2.22
CA ARG A 60 -11.72 -14.32 -2.76
C ARG A 60 -11.79 -14.95 -4.16
N LEU A 61 -10.79 -14.67 -5.01
CA LEU A 61 -10.70 -15.26 -6.35
C LEU A 61 -10.49 -16.77 -6.28
N ILE A 62 -9.55 -17.24 -5.45
CA ILE A 62 -9.29 -18.67 -5.24
C ILE A 62 -10.55 -19.40 -4.77
N GLU A 63 -11.24 -18.85 -3.78
CA GLU A 63 -12.48 -19.44 -3.28
C GLU A 63 -13.61 -19.44 -4.33
N ALA A 64 -13.68 -18.42 -5.19
CA ALA A 64 -14.59 -18.44 -6.32
C ALA A 64 -14.26 -19.54 -7.33
N LEU A 65 -12.98 -19.71 -7.69
CA LEU A 65 -12.53 -20.75 -8.63
C LEU A 65 -12.83 -22.16 -8.10
N LYS A 66 -12.56 -22.42 -6.81
CA LYS A 66 -12.92 -23.69 -6.17
C LYS A 66 -14.42 -23.96 -6.24
N ARG A 67 -15.27 -22.96 -5.96
CA ARG A 67 -16.74 -23.09 -6.10
C ARG A 67 -17.18 -23.37 -7.53
N HIS A 68 -16.44 -22.88 -8.52
CA HIS A 68 -16.68 -23.17 -9.93
C HIS A 68 -16.11 -24.54 -10.37
N GLY A 69 -15.55 -25.32 -9.46
CA GLY A 69 -15.07 -26.68 -9.73
C GLY A 69 -13.64 -26.75 -10.26
N VAL A 70 -12.87 -25.66 -10.17
CA VAL A 70 -11.45 -25.70 -10.51
C VAL A 70 -10.71 -26.53 -9.44
N PRO A 71 -9.98 -27.60 -9.82
CA PRO A 71 -9.24 -28.41 -8.87
C PRO A 71 -8.17 -27.60 -8.14
N SER A 72 -7.99 -27.86 -6.84
CA SER A 72 -7.03 -27.12 -6.01
C SER A 72 -5.59 -27.28 -6.51
N GLU A 73 -5.25 -28.44 -7.07
CA GLU A 73 -3.95 -28.73 -7.69
C GLU A 73 -3.62 -27.76 -8.84
N VAL A 74 -4.62 -27.37 -9.64
CA VAL A 74 -4.45 -26.43 -10.76
C VAL A 74 -4.25 -25.01 -10.24
N ILE A 75 -4.95 -24.64 -9.17
CA ILE A 75 -4.82 -23.33 -8.53
C ILE A 75 -3.43 -23.20 -7.90
N GLU A 76 -2.99 -24.20 -7.13
CA GLU A 76 -1.66 -24.21 -6.50
C GLU A 76 -0.53 -24.19 -7.54
N GLN A 77 -0.72 -24.90 -8.67
CA GLN A 77 0.22 -24.88 -9.78
C GLN A 77 0.31 -23.48 -10.41
N ALA A 78 -0.84 -22.84 -10.67
CA ALA A 78 -0.89 -21.48 -11.20
C ALA A 78 -0.28 -20.44 -10.23
N GLU A 79 -0.50 -20.58 -8.91
CA GLU A 79 0.14 -19.72 -7.91
C GLU A 79 1.67 -19.85 -7.93
N ARG A 80 2.20 -21.07 -8.08
CA ARG A 80 3.65 -21.30 -8.21
C ARG A 80 4.22 -20.72 -9.49
N GLU A 81 3.49 -20.80 -10.59
CA GLU A 81 3.89 -20.22 -11.88
C GLU A 81 3.96 -18.69 -11.82
N VAL A 82 3.02 -18.04 -11.12
CA VAL A 82 3.03 -16.57 -10.92
C VAL A 82 4.12 -16.14 -9.93
N ALA A 83 4.45 -16.98 -8.94
CA ALA A 83 5.50 -16.69 -7.96
C ALA A 83 6.93 -16.94 -8.48
N ALA A 84 7.09 -17.71 -9.57
CA ALA A 84 8.37 -17.93 -10.21
C ALA A 84 8.72 -16.73 -11.15
N PRO A 85 9.90 -16.11 -10.99
CA PRO A 85 10.31 -14.92 -11.76
C PRO A 85 10.60 -15.18 -13.24
#